data_AF-A0A519RSX3-F1
#
_entry.id   AF-A0A519RSX3-F1
#
_cell.length_a   1.000
_cell.length_b   1.000
_cell.length_c   1.000
_cell.angle_alpha   90.00
_cell.angle_beta   90.00
_cell.angle_gamma   90.00
#
_symmetry.space_group_name_H-M   'P 1'
#
loop_
_entity.id
_entity.type
_entity.pdbx_description
1 polymer ?
#
loop_
_entity_poly.entity_id
_entity_poly.type
_entity_poly.pdbx_seq_one_letter_code
_entity_poly.pdbx_strand_id
1 'polypeptide(L)'
;MQPVTPAPRFAFGPRNYRLMWVGLAVLAVGFLTMMLDGADYGEGFLGITLGPILLFVGFIIEFAAILVRSNPGEVAPVAPRDPGLAAPVTAPVAAAPVMPAPPTPAPAKPAYKRL
;
A
#
# COMPACT_ATOMS: atom_id res chain seq x y z
N MET A 1 -30.96 5.92 2.21
CA MET A 1 -29.52 5.79 1.94
C MET A 1 -28.88 5.32 3.22
N GLN A 2 -28.51 4.04 3.36
CA GLN A 2 -27.81 3.59 4.56
C GLN A 2 -26.35 4.03 4.46
N PRO A 3 -25.77 4.64 5.51
CA PRO A 3 -24.35 4.96 5.52
C PRO A 3 -23.58 3.63 5.63
N VAL A 4 -23.01 3.17 4.53
CA VAL A 4 -22.00 2.12 4.54
C VAL A 4 -20.72 2.73 5.08
N THR A 5 -20.53 2.67 6.40
CA THR A 5 -19.22 2.91 7.01
C THR A 5 -18.33 1.72 6.64
N PRO A 6 -17.30 1.90 5.79
CA PRO A 6 -16.41 0.81 5.45
C PRO A 6 -15.62 0.45 6.70
N ALA A 7 -15.86 -0.74 7.26
CA ALA A 7 -15.02 -1.25 8.33
C ALA A 7 -13.58 -1.40 7.80
N PRO A 8 -12.56 -0.97 8.55
CA PRO A 8 -11.18 -1.14 8.15
C PRO A 8 -10.88 -2.63 7.96
N ARG A 9 -10.44 -2.99 6.75
CA ARG A 9 -10.05 -4.36 6.40
C ARG A 9 -8.54 -4.50 6.61
N PHE A 10 -8.13 -5.41 7.48
CA PHE A 10 -6.72 -5.76 7.59
C PHE A 10 -6.39 -6.84 6.56
N ALA A 11 -5.18 -6.81 6.00
CA ALA A 11 -4.77 -7.79 4.99
C ALA A 11 -4.59 -9.20 5.58
N PHE A 12 -4.30 -9.30 6.89
CA PHE A 12 -4.02 -10.55 7.59
C PHE A 12 -4.64 -10.57 8.99
N GLY A 13 -4.86 -11.77 9.52
CA GLY A 13 -5.36 -11.97 10.88
C GLY A 13 -4.33 -11.63 11.98
N PRO A 14 -4.77 -11.42 13.23
CA PRO A 14 -3.92 -10.98 14.34
C PRO A 14 -2.84 -11.99 14.73
N ARG A 15 -3.04 -13.28 14.45
CA ARG A 15 -1.99 -14.31 14.62
C ARG A 15 -0.85 -14.12 13.62
N ASN A 16 -1.18 -13.71 12.41
CA ASN A 16 -0.20 -13.53 11.35
C ASN A 16 0.71 -12.33 11.58
N TYR A 17 0.12 -11.24 12.07
CA TYR A 17 0.86 -10.06 12.50
C TYR A 17 1.92 -10.38 13.56
N ARG A 18 1.62 -11.31 14.48
CA ARG A 18 2.60 -11.76 15.49
C ARG A 18 3.77 -12.52 14.85
N LEU A 19 3.51 -13.37 13.85
CA LEU A 19 4.58 -14.05 13.10
C LEU A 19 5.46 -13.06 12.34
N MET A 20 4.88 -12.00 11.76
CA MET A 20 5.62 -10.93 11.08
C MET A 20 6.56 -10.19 12.05
N TRP A 21 6.12 -9.93 13.28
CA TRP A 21 7.02 -9.35 14.29
C TRP A 21 8.18 -10.27 14.66
N VAL A 22 7.93 -11.58 14.72
CA VAL A 22 8.97 -12.57 14.99
C VAL A 22 9.96 -12.65 13.83
N GLY A 23 9.48 -12.70 12.58
CA GLY A 23 10.35 -12.70 11.40
C GLY A 23 11.24 -11.47 11.33
N LEU A 24 10.66 -10.29 11.57
CA LEU A 24 11.41 -9.03 11.63
C LEU A 24 12.47 -9.01 12.74
N ALA A 25 12.14 -9.56 13.92
CA ALA A 25 13.11 -9.69 15.01
C ALA A 25 14.29 -10.60 14.60
N VAL A 26 14.01 -11.73 13.94
CA VAL A 26 15.06 -12.65 13.46
C VAL A 26 15.93 -11.99 12.39
N LEU A 27 15.33 -11.26 11.44
CA LEU A 27 16.05 -10.47 10.43
C LEU A 27 16.96 -9.45 11.10
N ALA A 28 16.44 -8.69 12.08
CA ALA A 28 17.21 -7.71 12.82
C ALA A 28 18.40 -8.36 13.55
N VAL A 29 18.19 -9.52 14.18
CA VAL A 29 19.28 -10.28 14.82
C VAL A 29 20.31 -10.75 13.78
N GLY A 30 19.90 -11.20 12.60
CA GLY A 30 20.82 -11.57 11.52
C GLY A 30 21.71 -10.42 11.07
N PHE A 31 21.12 -9.24 10.82
CA PHE A 31 21.88 -8.03 10.48
C PHE A 31 22.76 -7.55 11.63
N LEU A 32 22.26 -7.60 12.87
CA LEU A 32 23.02 -7.20 14.05
C LEU A 32 24.21 -8.13 14.29
N THR A 33 24.06 -9.43 14.03
CA THR A 33 25.14 -10.42 14.14
C THR A 33 26.27 -10.13 13.15
N MET A 34 25.94 -9.73 11.91
CA MET A 34 26.94 -9.25 10.96
C MET A 34 27.60 -7.94 11.40
N MET A 35 26.82 -7.02 12.00
CA MET A 35 27.36 -5.74 12.46
C MET A 35 28.30 -5.85 13.66
N LEU A 36 28.05 -6.81 14.55
CA LEU A 36 28.87 -7.08 15.73
C LEU A 36 30.04 -8.02 15.43
N ASP A 37 30.15 -8.57 14.22
CA ASP A 37 31.28 -9.42 13.86
C ASP A 37 32.56 -8.60 13.89
N GLY A 38 33.46 -8.94 14.82
CA GLY A 38 34.69 -8.20 15.07
C GLY A 38 35.82 -8.49 14.09
N ALA A 39 35.59 -9.39 13.12
CA ALA A 39 36.51 -9.63 12.03
C ALA A 39 36.46 -8.48 11.02
N ASP A 40 37.62 -8.06 10.49
CA ASP A 40 37.66 -7.09 9.39
C ASP A 40 36.78 -7.58 8.23
N TYR A 41 35.90 -6.71 7.75
CA TYR A 41 34.92 -6.98 6.70
C TYR A 41 33.84 -8.03 7.01
N GLY A 42 33.71 -8.50 8.26
CA GLY A 42 32.72 -9.52 8.61
C GLY A 42 33.01 -10.90 7.99
N GLU A 43 34.29 -11.18 7.72
CA GLU A 43 34.77 -12.50 7.27
C GLU A 43 34.74 -13.56 8.38
N GLY A 44 34.33 -13.17 9.59
CA GLY A 44 34.15 -14.10 10.68
C GLY A 44 33.03 -15.10 10.38
N PHE A 45 33.08 -16.26 11.04
CA PHE A 45 32.03 -17.26 10.92
C PHE A 45 30.64 -16.71 11.27
N LEU A 46 30.58 -15.70 12.14
CA LEU A 46 29.34 -15.02 12.51
C LEU A 46 28.78 -14.20 11.35
N GLY A 47 29.63 -13.45 10.65
CA GLY A 47 29.24 -12.61 9.53
C GLY A 47 28.91 -13.41 8.26
N ILE A 48 29.77 -14.33 7.83
CA ILE A 48 29.61 -15.00 6.52
C ILE A 48 28.72 -16.25 6.54
N THR A 49 28.60 -16.91 7.70
CA THR A 49 27.82 -18.15 7.84
C THR A 49 26.58 -17.95 8.68
N LEU A 50 26.72 -17.47 9.91
CA LEU A 50 25.58 -17.35 10.81
C LEU A 50 24.61 -16.25 10.36
N GLY A 51 25.13 -15.09 9.97
CA GLY A 51 24.37 -13.96 9.45
C GLY A 51 23.42 -14.35 8.31
N PRO A 52 23.91 -14.92 7.18
CA PRO A 52 23.06 -15.26 6.05
C PRO A 52 22.05 -16.37 6.40
N ILE A 53 22.41 -17.31 7.27
CA ILE A 53 21.47 -18.34 7.74
C ILE A 53 20.32 -17.71 8.53
N LEU A 54 20.60 -16.79 9.46
CA LEU A 54 19.55 -16.08 10.19
C LEU A 54 18.66 -15.26 9.27
N LEU A 55 19.25 -14.55 8.30
CA LEU A 55 18.47 -13.80 7.31
C LEU A 55 17.58 -14.72 6.49
N PHE A 56 18.10 -15.86 6.04
CA PHE A 56 17.34 -16.84 5.26
C PHE A 56 16.15 -17.40 6.06
N VAL A 57 16.37 -17.78 7.32
CA VAL A 57 15.31 -18.24 8.22
C VAL A 57 14.31 -17.13 8.50
N GLY A 58 14.77 -15.89 8.73
CA GLY A 58 13.90 -14.73 8.94
C GLY A 58 12.99 -14.47 7.73
N PHE A 59 13.53 -14.52 6.51
CA PHE A 59 12.74 -14.43 5.29
C PHE A 59 11.73 -15.57 5.14
N ILE A 60 12.10 -16.81 5.48
CA ILE A 60 11.14 -17.94 5.46
C ILE A 60 9.99 -17.69 6.42
N ILE A 61 10.26 -17.16 7.61
CA ILE A 61 9.22 -16.82 8.59
C ILE A 61 8.31 -15.72 8.05
N GLU A 62 8.85 -14.69 7.41
CA GLU A 62 8.06 -13.63 6.78
C GLU A 62 7.20 -14.15 5.62
N PHE A 63 7.76 -15.01 4.76
CA PHE A 63 6.98 -15.67 3.72
C PHE A 63 5.88 -16.54 4.33
N ALA A 64 6.19 -17.31 5.37
CA ALA A 64 5.20 -18.13 6.06
C ALA A 64 4.11 -17.25 6.69
N ALA A 65 4.46 -16.10 7.28
CA ALA A 65 3.46 -15.15 7.76
C ALA A 65 2.58 -14.70 6.59
N ILE A 66 3.13 -14.13 5.53
CA ILE A 66 2.32 -13.56 4.45
C ILE A 66 1.46 -14.63 3.74
N LEU A 67 2.01 -15.83 3.50
CA LEU A 67 1.35 -16.86 2.72
C LEU A 67 0.41 -17.75 3.55
N VAL A 68 0.67 -17.97 4.84
CA VAL A 68 -0.15 -18.87 5.66
C VAL A 68 -1.40 -18.15 6.15
N ARG A 69 -2.51 -18.40 5.43
CA ARG A 69 -3.84 -17.98 5.88
C ARG A 69 -4.20 -18.73 7.16
N SER A 70 -4.18 -18.01 8.28
CA SER A 70 -4.49 -18.55 9.61
C SER A 70 -5.97 -18.54 9.98
N ASN A 71 -6.85 -18.00 9.11
CA ASN A 71 -8.28 -17.93 9.36
C ASN A 71 -9.08 -18.54 8.19
N PRO A 72 -9.69 -19.73 8.36
CA PRO A 72 -10.59 -20.34 7.38
C PRO A 72 -11.92 -19.56 7.18
N GLY A 73 -12.27 -18.68 8.12
CA GLY A 73 -13.56 -17.96 8.13
C GLY A 73 -13.52 -16.54 7.57
N GLU A 74 -12.34 -15.98 7.31
CA GLU A 74 -12.21 -14.69 6.63
C GLU A 74 -12.01 -14.97 5.15
N VAL A 75 -13.11 -15.37 4.50
CA VAL A 75 -13.24 -15.27 3.05
C VAL A 75 -12.94 -13.81 2.77
N ALA A 76 -11.83 -13.51 2.08
CA ALA A 76 -11.65 -12.17 1.54
C ALA A 76 -12.98 -11.83 0.87
N PRO A 77 -13.71 -10.78 1.31
CA PRO A 77 -14.99 -10.50 0.71
C PRO A 77 -14.70 -10.37 -0.76
N VAL A 78 -15.20 -11.32 -1.56
CA VAL A 78 -15.26 -11.18 -3.00
C VAL A 78 -15.93 -9.83 -3.15
N ALA A 79 -15.15 -8.82 -3.57
CA ALA A 79 -15.69 -7.52 -3.91
C ALA A 79 -16.97 -7.83 -4.69
N PRO A 80 -18.14 -7.30 -4.28
CA PRO A 80 -19.41 -7.67 -4.89
C PRO A 80 -19.17 -7.79 -6.38
N ARG A 81 -19.23 -9.02 -6.92
CA ARG A 81 -19.16 -9.22 -8.35
C ARG A 81 -20.50 -8.71 -8.83
N ASP A 82 -20.63 -7.40 -8.92
CA ASP A 82 -21.63 -6.77 -9.75
C ASP A 82 -21.27 -7.25 -11.17
N PRO A 83 -22.08 -8.10 -11.82
CA PRO A 83 -21.77 -8.58 -13.17
C PRO A 83 -21.90 -7.48 -14.23
N GLY A 84 -21.86 -6.21 -13.85
CA GLY A 84 -22.29 -5.08 -14.67
C GLY A 84 -21.20 -4.10 -15.10
N LEU A 85 -19.96 -4.21 -14.61
CA LEU A 85 -18.88 -3.33 -15.09
C LEU A 85 -17.58 -4.12 -15.28
N ALA A 86 -17.44 -4.69 -16.48
CA ALA A 86 -16.16 -4.64 -17.14
C ALA A 86 -15.72 -3.17 -17.12
N ALA A 87 -14.84 -2.81 -16.19
CA ALA A 87 -14.27 -1.48 -16.14
C ALA A 87 -13.53 -1.24 -17.47
N PRO A 88 -13.94 -0.27 -18.30
CA PRO A 88 -13.02 0.22 -19.30
C PRO A 88 -11.85 0.83 -18.54
N VAL A 89 -10.64 0.39 -18.89
CA VAL A 89 -9.39 1.07 -18.56
C VAL A 89 -9.47 2.50 -19.07
N THR A 90 -9.92 3.43 -18.23
CA THR A 90 -9.69 4.86 -18.42
C THR A 90 -8.88 5.34 -17.23
N ALA A 91 -7.56 5.27 -17.39
CA ALA A 91 -6.66 6.11 -16.61
C ALA A 91 -7.12 7.57 -16.77
N PRO A 92 -7.30 8.34 -15.68
CA PRO A 92 -7.59 9.76 -15.82
C PRO A 92 -6.30 10.44 -16.30
N VAL A 93 -6.22 10.70 -17.61
CA VAL A 93 -5.37 11.78 -18.10
C VAL A 93 -5.92 13.05 -17.46
N ALA A 94 -5.14 13.63 -16.55
CA ALA A 94 -5.40 14.92 -15.98
C ALA A 94 -5.48 15.96 -17.12
N ALA A 95 -6.68 16.21 -17.62
CA ALA A 95 -6.97 17.36 -18.45
C ALA A 95 -7.00 18.57 -17.51
N ALA A 96 -5.99 19.42 -17.62
CA ALA A 96 -5.95 20.73 -16.98
C ALA A 96 -7.26 21.49 -17.25
N PRO A 97 -7.81 22.25 -16.27
CA PRO A 97 -9.08 22.94 -16.44
C PRO A 97 -8.92 24.06 -17.47
N VAL A 98 -9.56 23.90 -18.63
CA VAL A 98 -9.76 25.00 -19.59
C VAL A 98 -10.81 25.92 -18.99
N MET A 99 -10.37 27.09 -18.54
CA MET A 99 -11.20 28.14 -17.98
C MET A 99 -12.22 28.62 -19.03
N PRO A 100 -13.54 28.68 -18.74
CA PRO A 100 -14.51 29.21 -19.69
C PRO A 100 -14.37 30.72 -19.83
N ALA A 101 -14.35 31.20 -21.08
CA ALA A 101 -14.28 32.62 -21.43
C ALA A 101 -15.50 33.40 -20.89
N PRO A 102 -15.36 34.68 -20.51
CA PRO A 102 -16.43 35.47 -19.93
C PRO A 102 -17.55 35.79 -20.96
N PRO A 103 -18.81 35.94 -20.51
CA PRO A 103 -19.94 36.18 -21.40
C PRO A 103 -19.92 37.58 -22.02
N THR A 104 -20.11 37.63 -23.34
CA THR A 104 -20.31 38.84 -24.15
C THR A 104 -21.54 39.63 -23.67
N PRO A 105 -21.44 40.95 -23.43
CA PRO A 105 -22.61 41.78 -23.09
C PRO A 105 -23.49 42.04 -24.32
N ALA A 106 -24.80 41.84 -24.17
CA ALA A 106 -25.82 42.19 -25.16
C ALA A 106 -25.98 43.72 -25.30
N PRO A 107 -26.33 44.25 -26.49
CA PRO A 107 -26.34 45.69 -26.75
C PRO A 107 -27.52 46.39 -26.05
N ALA A 108 -27.22 47.35 -25.17
CA ALA A 108 -28.21 48.25 -24.58
C ALA A 108 -28.51 49.44 -25.52
N LYS A 109 -29.79 49.82 -25.59
CA LYS A 109 -30.38 50.80 -26.52
C LYS A 109 -29.84 52.23 -26.29
N PRO A 110 -29.73 53.09 -27.33
CA PRO A 110 -29.14 54.42 -27.21
C PRO A 110 -30.12 55.40 -26.55
N ALA A 111 -29.85 55.77 -25.30
CA ALA A 111 -30.51 56.89 -24.63
C ALA A 111 -29.71 58.18 -24.90
N TYR A 112 -30.24 59.02 -25.80
CA TYR A 112 -29.71 60.33 -26.17
C TYR A 112 -29.72 61.34 -25.01
N LYS A 113 -28.72 62.24 -25.03
CA LYS A 113 -28.74 63.65 -24.56
C LYS A 113 -28.79 63.82 -23.02
N ARG A 114 -27.86 64.59 -22.46
CA ARG A 114 -27.97 66.05 -22.23
C ARG A 114 -26.72 66.60 -21.53
N LEU A 115 -26.32 67.79 -22.01
CA LEU A 115 -25.36 68.79 -21.49
C LEU A 115 -23.88 68.54 -21.78
#